data_AF-A0A947SPH8-F1
#
_entry.id   AF-A0A947SPH8-F1
#
_cell.length_a   1.000
_cell.length_b   1.000
_cell.length_c   1.000
_cell.angle_alpha   90.00
_cell.angle_beta   90.00
_cell.angle_gamma   90.00
#
_symmetry.space_group_name_H-M   'P 1'
#
loop_
_entity.id
_entity.type
_entity.pdbx_description
1 polymer ?
#
loop_
_entity_poly.entity_id
_entity_poly.type
_entity_poly.pdbx_seq_one_letter_code
_entity_poly.pdbx_strand_id
1 'polypeptide(L)'
;MKGLKIFLACAIGAFVGTLIALEMNRYFWWLGLLAGGLTGYLSYEFKTVLSTVPKAWSRATSWRPGEFFWQLVGASMVTLTVTITVELLVVLLHFSKNELLPSYGDIVALQAAVSVLYVLCLPMTHISLGATVYGKLRRERIEFYKKVALYGNPVAVFLVTPFLYAYFMVTGIWWLIKNIPAGICAIGRFVKHLFILIHSDARLLCGIDSAIGAAVGFFAGSALIGGLAGGVFGLINYEVVSKRLLHLHLSPK
;
A
#
# COMPACT_ATOMS: atom_id res chain seq x y z
N MET A 1 -30.97 -21.63 -0.70
CA MET A 1 -30.07 -20.80 -1.54
C MET A 1 -28.57 -20.95 -1.23
N LYS A 2 -28.13 -21.72 -0.22
CA LYS A 2 -26.68 -21.90 0.07
C LYS A 2 -25.93 -22.68 -1.04
N GLY A 3 -26.53 -23.75 -1.55
CA GLY A 3 -25.93 -24.55 -2.64
C GLY A 3 -25.61 -23.75 -3.90
N LEU A 4 -26.50 -22.84 -4.33
CA LEU A 4 -26.24 -21.98 -5.49
C LEU A 4 -25.03 -21.05 -5.29
N LYS A 5 -24.84 -20.52 -4.06
CA LYS A 5 -23.67 -19.68 -3.75
C LYS A 5 -22.38 -20.48 -3.83
N ILE A 6 -22.38 -21.71 -3.33
CA ILE A 6 -21.23 -22.63 -3.39
C ILE A 6 -20.93 -22.99 -4.83
N PHE A 7 -21.96 -23.38 -5.60
CA PHE A 7 -21.83 -23.68 -7.03
C PHE A 7 -21.17 -22.51 -7.78
N LEU A 8 -21.68 -21.29 -7.61
CA LEU A 8 -21.15 -20.11 -8.29
C LEU A 8 -19.73 -19.77 -7.85
N ALA A 9 -19.42 -19.84 -6.55
CA ALA A 9 -18.07 -19.59 -6.05
C ALA A 9 -17.07 -20.60 -6.64
N CYS A 10 -17.43 -21.89 -6.62
CA CYS A 10 -16.58 -22.95 -7.16
C CYS A 10 -16.41 -22.84 -8.68
N ALA A 11 -17.50 -22.52 -9.39
CA ALA A 11 -17.48 -22.36 -10.84
C ALA A 11 -16.62 -21.18 -11.28
N ILE A 12 -16.74 -20.02 -10.61
CA ILE A 12 -15.93 -18.84 -10.91
C ILE A 12 -14.45 -19.13 -10.60
N GLY A 13 -14.16 -19.75 -9.44
CA GLY A 13 -12.79 -20.14 -9.08
C GLY A 13 -12.16 -21.08 -10.10
N ALA A 14 -12.86 -22.17 -10.45
CA ALA A 14 -12.37 -23.13 -11.43
C ALA A 14 -12.24 -22.54 -12.84
N PHE A 15 -13.17 -21.67 -13.26
CA PHE A 15 -13.10 -21.00 -14.56
C PHE A 15 -11.86 -20.11 -14.68
N VAL A 16 -11.63 -19.23 -13.70
CA VAL A 16 -10.45 -18.36 -13.64
C VAL A 16 -9.16 -19.17 -13.53
N GLY A 17 -9.15 -20.20 -12.67
CA GLY A 17 -8.01 -21.09 -12.51
C GLY A 17 -7.66 -21.84 -13.79
N THR A 18 -8.67 -22.30 -14.55
CA THR A 18 -8.46 -22.96 -15.84
C THR A 18 -7.88 -22.00 -16.87
N LEU A 19 -8.41 -20.78 -16.99
CA LEU A 19 -7.86 -19.79 -17.92
C LEU A 19 -6.38 -19.53 -17.64
N ILE A 20 -6.01 -19.36 -16.37
CA ILE A 20 -4.60 -19.18 -15.98
C ILE A 20 -3.80 -20.44 -16.31
N ALA A 21 -4.29 -21.63 -16.00
CA ALA A 21 -3.59 -22.88 -16.29
C ALA A 21 -3.33 -23.09 -17.79
N LEU A 22 -4.28 -22.69 -18.66
CA LEU A 22 -4.17 -22.82 -20.11
C LEU A 22 -3.20 -21.81 -20.73
N GLU A 23 -3.12 -20.59 -20.18
CA GLU A 23 -2.16 -19.56 -20.63
C GLU A 23 -0.73 -19.80 -20.12
N MET A 24 -0.57 -20.53 -19.02
CA MET A 24 0.74 -20.90 -18.49
C MET A 24 1.38 -22.04 -19.29
N ASN A 25 2.72 -22.09 -19.26
CA ASN A 25 3.45 -23.23 -19.80
C ASN A 25 2.97 -24.54 -19.14
N ARG A 26 2.98 -25.64 -19.89
CA ARG A 26 2.62 -26.99 -19.43
C ARG A 26 3.34 -27.44 -18.15
N TYR A 27 4.50 -26.89 -17.81
CA TYR A 27 5.19 -27.17 -16.53
C TYR A 27 4.65 -26.36 -15.34
N PHE A 28 3.95 -25.26 -15.58
CA PHE A 28 3.45 -24.31 -14.58
C PHE A 28 1.92 -24.27 -14.45
N TRP A 29 1.19 -25.23 -15.02
CA TRP A 29 -0.27 -25.34 -14.94
C TRP A 29 -0.81 -25.34 -13.50
N TRP A 30 -0.04 -25.87 -12.54
CA TRP A 30 -0.39 -25.89 -11.11
C TRP A 30 -0.60 -24.50 -10.50
N LEU A 31 -0.04 -23.44 -11.09
CA LEU A 31 -0.33 -22.06 -10.70
C LEU A 31 -1.81 -21.71 -10.92
N GLY A 32 -2.43 -22.25 -11.97
CA GLY A 32 -3.86 -22.09 -12.20
C GLY A 32 -4.72 -22.77 -11.14
N LEU A 33 -4.26 -23.89 -10.55
CA LEU A 33 -4.96 -24.54 -9.44
C LEU A 33 -4.91 -23.68 -8.17
N LEU A 34 -3.74 -23.11 -7.86
CA LEU A 34 -3.59 -22.22 -6.72
C LEU A 34 -4.43 -20.95 -6.89
N ALA A 35 -4.39 -20.34 -8.08
CA ALA A 35 -5.18 -19.17 -8.39
C ALA A 35 -6.68 -19.49 -8.33
N GLY A 36 -7.12 -20.59 -8.95
CA GLY A 36 -8.52 -21.01 -8.95
C GLY A 36 -9.03 -21.34 -7.55
N GLY A 37 -8.21 -22.03 -6.73
CA GLY A 37 -8.54 -22.30 -5.34
C GLY A 37 -8.63 -21.03 -4.49
N LEU A 38 -7.71 -20.07 -4.67
CA LEU A 38 -7.76 -18.79 -3.99
C LEU A 38 -8.99 -17.96 -4.41
N THR A 39 -9.30 -17.91 -5.71
CA THR A 39 -10.48 -17.22 -6.24
C THR A 39 -11.77 -17.88 -5.74
N GLY A 40 -11.85 -19.20 -5.72
CA GLY A 40 -12.97 -19.95 -5.15
C GLY A 40 -13.17 -19.68 -3.66
N TYR A 41 -12.08 -19.69 -2.90
CA TYR A 41 -12.07 -19.40 -1.47
C TYR A 41 -12.57 -17.99 -1.15
N LEU A 42 -12.11 -16.97 -1.91
CA LEU A 42 -12.45 -15.57 -1.68
C LEU A 42 -13.80 -15.16 -2.26
N SER A 43 -14.27 -15.82 -3.32
CA SER A 43 -15.57 -15.51 -3.95
C SER A 43 -16.75 -15.94 -3.07
N TYR A 44 -16.59 -16.99 -2.25
CA TYR A 44 -17.60 -17.39 -1.28
C TYR A 44 -17.75 -16.34 -0.17
N GLU A 45 -18.89 -15.63 -0.21
CA GLU A 45 -19.20 -14.50 0.67
C GLU A 45 -18.20 -13.34 0.56
N PHE A 46 -17.89 -12.94 -0.68
CA PHE A 46 -16.99 -11.84 -0.99
C PHE A 46 -17.25 -10.54 -0.18
N LYS A 47 -18.53 -10.22 0.09
CA LYS A 47 -18.89 -9.06 0.94
C LYS A 47 -18.30 -9.16 2.36
N THR A 48 -18.31 -10.35 2.95
CA THR A 48 -17.73 -10.60 4.27
C THR A 48 -16.22 -10.40 4.23
N VAL A 49 -15.55 -10.92 3.20
CA VAL A 49 -14.11 -10.71 2.98
C VAL A 49 -13.78 -9.22 2.91
N LEU A 50 -14.49 -8.46 2.06
CA LEU A 50 -14.29 -7.01 1.91
C LEU A 50 -14.51 -6.24 3.23
N SER A 51 -15.52 -6.62 4.02
CA SER A 51 -15.79 -5.97 5.30
C SER A 51 -14.75 -6.29 6.39
N THR A 52 -14.02 -7.39 6.23
CA THR A 52 -13.04 -7.90 7.19
C THR A 52 -11.64 -7.36 6.94
N VAL A 53 -11.28 -7.06 5.68
CA VAL A 53 -10.00 -6.45 5.30
C VAL A 53 -9.68 -5.18 6.12
N PRO A 54 -10.55 -4.15 6.22
CA PRO A 54 -10.23 -2.95 6.99
C PRO A 54 -10.09 -3.24 8.49
N LYS A 55 -10.86 -4.21 9.03
CA LYS A 55 -10.76 -4.62 10.44
C LYS A 55 -9.43 -5.31 10.73
N ALA A 56 -8.98 -6.20 9.85
CA ALA A 56 -7.69 -6.88 9.95
C ALA A 56 -6.53 -5.88 9.81
N TRP A 57 -6.64 -4.94 8.87
CA TRP A 57 -5.62 -3.92 8.63
C TRP A 57 -5.47 -2.99 9.84
N SER A 58 -6.57 -2.45 10.37
CA SER A 58 -6.56 -1.58 11.55
C SER A 58 -5.87 -2.25 12.75
N ARG A 59 -6.10 -3.55 12.98
CA ARG A 59 -5.41 -4.31 14.03
C ARG A 59 -3.92 -4.52 13.74
N ALA A 60 -3.56 -4.79 12.49
CA ALA A 60 -2.18 -5.05 12.08
C ALA A 60 -1.31 -3.79 12.10
N THR A 61 -1.89 -2.62 11.84
CA THR A 61 -1.19 -1.33 11.78
C THR A 61 -1.41 -0.45 13.00
N SER A 62 -1.86 -1.01 14.12
CA SER A 62 -2.05 -0.24 15.37
C SER A 62 -0.75 0.39 15.92
N TRP A 63 0.40 -0.13 15.50
CA TRP A 63 1.72 0.41 15.82
C TRP A 63 2.13 1.62 14.95
N ARG A 64 1.39 1.90 13.87
CA ARG A 64 1.75 2.94 12.89
C ARG A 64 1.74 4.31 13.58
N PRO A 65 2.72 5.19 13.29
CA PRO A 65 2.65 6.58 13.73
C PRO A 65 1.36 7.24 13.26
N GLY A 66 0.78 8.10 14.09
CA GLY A 66 -0.48 8.81 13.79
C GLY A 66 -0.40 9.63 12.49
N GLU A 67 -1.55 10.00 11.94
CA GLU A 67 -1.67 10.73 10.67
C GLU A 67 -0.78 11.98 10.59
N PHE A 68 -0.63 12.67 11.72
CA PHE A 68 0.23 13.85 11.86
C PHE A 68 1.70 13.57 11.47
N PHE A 69 2.25 12.42 11.87
CA PHE A 69 3.63 12.06 11.52
C PHE A 69 3.79 11.93 10.00
N TRP A 70 2.83 11.28 9.33
CA TRP A 70 2.86 11.10 7.88
C TRP A 70 2.62 12.40 7.12
N GLN A 71 1.75 13.27 7.62
CA GLN A 71 1.57 14.62 7.08
C GLN A 71 2.87 15.42 7.19
N LEU A 72 3.59 15.32 8.31
CA LEU A 72 4.87 16.00 8.49
C LEU A 72 5.96 15.47 7.56
N VAL A 73 6.08 14.13 7.44
CA VAL A 73 7.02 13.49 6.51
C VAL A 73 6.68 13.88 5.06
N GLY A 74 5.40 13.80 4.68
CA GLY A 74 4.94 14.17 3.34
C GLY A 74 5.21 15.63 3.00
N ALA A 75 4.88 16.57 3.90
CA ALA A 75 5.19 17.98 3.73
C ALA A 75 6.69 18.21 3.60
N SER A 76 7.51 17.54 4.41
CA SER A 76 8.98 17.65 4.35
C SER A 76 9.54 17.18 3.01
N MET A 77 9.01 16.06 2.46
CA MET A 77 9.41 15.53 1.15
C MET A 77 8.99 16.44 0.00
N VAL A 78 7.77 17.01 0.04
CA VAL A 78 7.29 17.97 -0.96
C VAL A 78 8.16 19.23 -0.95
N THR A 79 8.41 19.79 0.23
CA THR A 79 9.30 20.93 0.41
C THR A 79 10.68 20.64 -0.18
N LEU A 80 11.29 19.49 0.15
CA LEU A 80 12.60 19.10 -0.37
C LEU A 80 12.60 19.04 -1.91
N THR A 81 11.55 18.43 -2.50
CA THR A 81 11.42 18.29 -3.95
C THR A 81 11.30 19.65 -4.64
N VAL A 82 10.49 20.56 -4.09
CA VAL A 82 10.35 21.93 -4.59
C VAL A 82 11.68 22.67 -4.50
N THR A 83 12.41 22.53 -3.39
CA THR A 83 13.74 23.14 -3.21
C THR A 83 14.67 22.75 -4.34
N ILE A 84 14.86 21.44 -4.53
CA ILE A 84 15.79 20.88 -5.52
C ILE A 84 15.37 21.30 -6.93
N THR A 85 14.07 21.31 -7.22
CA THR A 85 13.56 21.67 -8.56
C THR A 85 13.77 23.15 -8.87
N VAL A 86 13.53 24.05 -7.90
CA VAL A 86 13.74 25.49 -8.09
C VAL A 86 15.22 25.80 -8.26
N GLU A 87 16.09 25.21 -7.45
CA GLU A 87 17.54 25.36 -7.59
C GLU A 87 18.04 24.86 -8.95
N LEU A 88 17.60 23.68 -9.36
CA LEU A 88 17.94 23.12 -10.67
C LEU A 88 17.45 24.01 -11.82
N LEU A 89 16.22 24.53 -11.74
CA LEU A 89 15.65 25.42 -12.76
C LEU A 89 16.43 26.73 -12.87
N VAL A 90 16.84 27.32 -11.75
CA VAL A 90 17.65 28.55 -11.73
C VAL A 90 19.00 28.31 -12.40
N VAL A 91 19.66 27.19 -12.09
CA VAL A 91 20.92 26.78 -12.72
C VAL A 91 20.71 26.60 -14.24
N LEU A 92 19.68 25.88 -14.66
CA LEU A 92 19.39 25.63 -16.08
C LEU A 92 19.04 26.91 -16.85
N LEU A 93 18.23 27.81 -16.27
CA LEU A 93 17.88 29.10 -16.89
C LEU A 93 19.10 30.00 -17.04
N HIS A 94 20.04 29.93 -16.10
CA HIS A 94 21.28 30.69 -16.16
C HIS A 94 22.22 30.17 -17.28
N PHE A 95 22.35 28.84 -17.41
CA PHE A 95 23.08 28.24 -18.54
C PHE A 95 22.41 28.49 -19.90
N SER A 96 21.08 28.62 -19.95
CA SER A 96 20.36 28.83 -21.21
C SER A 96 20.51 30.23 -21.81
N LYS A 97 20.81 31.27 -21.02
CA LYS A 97 20.84 32.67 -21.49
C LYS A 97 22.23 33.18 -21.87
N ASN A 98 23.29 32.50 -21.45
CA ASN A 98 24.66 32.98 -21.61
C ASN A 98 25.42 32.07 -22.58
N GLU A 99 25.68 32.54 -23.82
CA GLU A 99 26.58 31.88 -24.77
C GLU A 99 28.06 31.94 -24.34
N LEU A 100 28.41 32.81 -23.38
CA LEU A 100 29.70 32.85 -22.69
C LEU A 100 29.52 32.43 -21.23
N LEU A 101 30.38 31.52 -20.76
CA LEU A 101 30.43 31.07 -19.37
C LEU A 101 30.28 32.26 -18.39
N PRO A 102 29.20 32.32 -17.61
CA PRO A 102 29.01 33.39 -16.63
C PRO A 102 30.20 33.43 -15.67
N SER A 103 30.52 34.63 -15.18
CA SER A 103 31.52 34.73 -14.12
C SER A 103 31.02 33.93 -12.92
N TYR A 104 31.91 33.16 -12.29
CA TYR A 104 31.58 32.33 -11.12
C TYR A 104 30.85 33.15 -10.03
N GLY A 105 31.13 34.46 -9.92
CA GLY A 105 30.46 35.36 -8.99
C GLY A 105 28.97 35.58 -9.24
N ASP A 106 28.53 35.62 -10.50
CA ASP A 106 27.11 35.87 -10.84
C ASP A 106 26.23 34.65 -10.52
N ILE A 107 26.78 33.45 -10.73
CA ILE A 107 26.13 32.18 -10.36
C ILE A 107 25.96 32.12 -8.83
N VAL A 108 27.01 32.43 -8.08
CA VAL A 108 26.99 32.43 -6.61
C VAL A 108 26.02 33.47 -6.06
N ALA A 109 25.97 34.67 -6.64
CA ALA A 109 25.06 35.73 -6.21
C ALA A 109 23.58 35.39 -6.47
N LEU A 110 23.27 34.82 -7.64
CA LEU A 110 21.91 34.38 -7.98
C LEU A 110 21.46 33.21 -7.10
N GLN A 111 22.36 32.24 -6.87
CA GLN A 111 22.09 31.13 -5.96
C GLN A 111 21.84 31.64 -4.54
N ALA A 112 22.67 32.55 -4.03
CA ALA A 112 22.47 33.15 -2.71
C ALA A 112 21.13 33.90 -2.60
N ALA A 113 20.73 34.67 -3.63
CA ALA A 113 19.47 35.40 -3.64
C ALA A 113 18.24 34.46 -3.62
N VAL A 114 18.29 33.38 -4.41
CA VAL A 114 17.22 32.36 -4.46
C VAL A 114 17.15 31.60 -3.13
N SER A 115 18.30 31.21 -2.57
CA SER A 115 18.36 30.57 -1.25
C SER A 115 17.76 31.48 -0.17
N VAL A 116 18.10 32.78 -0.15
CA VAL A 116 17.54 33.76 0.82
C VAL A 116 16.02 33.88 0.70
N LEU A 117 15.48 34.02 -0.52
CA LEU A 117 14.04 34.06 -0.76
C LEU A 117 13.37 32.77 -0.26
N TYR A 118 14.01 31.62 -0.50
CA TYR A 118 13.53 30.33 -0.06
C TYR A 118 13.49 30.19 1.47
N VAL A 119 14.56 30.64 2.16
CA VAL A 119 14.66 30.67 3.62
C VAL A 119 13.53 31.51 4.23
N LEU A 120 13.16 32.61 3.59
CA LEU A 120 12.12 33.52 4.11
C LEU A 120 10.71 32.98 3.84
N CYS A 121 10.48 32.36 2.68
CA CYS A 121 9.17 31.85 2.30
C CYS A 121 8.77 30.55 3.02
N LEU A 122 9.72 29.67 3.33
CA LEU A 122 9.42 28.36 3.94
C LEU A 122 8.78 28.44 5.34
N PRO A 123 9.37 29.19 6.30
CA PRO A 123 8.78 29.39 7.62
C PRO A 123 7.42 30.05 7.51
N MET A 124 7.25 31.03 6.61
CA MET A 124 5.98 31.70 6.36
C MET A 124 4.92 30.71 5.89
N THR A 125 5.23 29.83 4.94
CA THR A 125 4.29 28.78 4.49
C THR A 125 3.94 27.78 5.59
N HIS A 126 4.90 27.37 6.43
CA HIS A 126 4.64 26.50 7.58
C HIS A 126 3.81 27.19 8.68
N ILE A 127 4.05 28.49 8.92
CA ILE A 127 3.27 29.33 9.84
C ILE A 127 1.84 29.47 9.31
N SER A 128 1.66 29.81 8.05
CA SER A 128 0.36 29.98 7.41
C SER A 128 -0.44 28.68 7.39
N LEU A 129 0.18 27.56 7.01
CA LEU A 129 -0.47 26.24 7.01
C LEU A 129 -0.81 25.79 8.45
N GLY A 130 0.08 26.07 9.40
CA GLY A 130 -0.15 25.79 10.82
C GLY A 130 -1.27 26.64 11.44
N ALA A 131 -1.43 27.89 10.97
CA ALA A 131 -2.46 28.81 11.43
C ALA A 131 -3.84 28.51 10.82
N THR A 132 -3.91 28.21 9.52
CA THR A 132 -5.17 27.94 8.82
C THR A 132 -5.77 26.58 9.16
N VAL A 133 -4.94 25.54 9.33
CA VAL A 133 -5.43 24.18 9.58
C VAL A 133 -5.83 23.95 11.04
N TYR A 134 -5.24 24.68 12.00
CA TYR A 134 -5.33 24.28 13.43
C TYR A 134 -5.94 25.30 14.39
N GLY A 135 -6.45 26.45 13.93
CA GLY A 135 -7.41 27.30 14.64
C GLY A 135 -6.99 27.94 15.98
N LYS A 136 -5.90 27.51 16.64
CA LYS A 136 -5.29 28.12 17.82
C LYS A 136 -3.88 27.56 18.07
N LEU A 137 -2.91 28.44 18.21
CA LEU A 137 -1.51 28.09 18.47
C LEU A 137 -1.30 27.74 19.95
N ARG A 138 -1.15 26.45 20.25
CA ARG A 138 -0.80 25.93 21.60
C ARG A 138 0.61 26.41 22.02
N ARG A 139 0.84 26.62 23.33
CA ARG A 139 2.11 27.16 23.90
C ARG A 139 3.38 26.44 23.41
N GLU A 140 3.33 25.12 23.23
CA GLU A 140 4.42 24.30 22.69
C GLU A 140 4.85 24.73 21.28
N ARG A 141 3.94 25.27 20.48
CA ARG A 141 4.22 25.75 19.12
C ARG A 141 4.88 27.13 19.09
N ILE A 142 4.66 27.98 20.10
CA ILE A 142 5.37 29.27 20.21
C ILE A 142 6.87 29.04 20.42
N GLU A 143 7.22 28.07 21.26
CA GLU A 143 8.62 27.68 21.46
C GLU A 143 9.24 27.05 20.19
N PHE A 144 8.45 26.31 19.41
CA PHE A 144 8.87 25.87 18.08
C PHE A 144 9.15 27.06 17.15
N TYR A 145 8.26 28.05 17.07
CA TYR A 145 8.47 29.23 16.22
C TYR A 145 9.63 30.12 16.66
N LYS A 146 9.89 30.25 17.97
CA LYS A 146 11.10 30.92 18.46
C LYS A 146 12.36 30.22 17.97
N LYS A 147 12.40 28.89 18.00
CA LYS A 147 13.50 28.11 17.42
C LYS A 147 13.59 28.32 15.91
N VAL A 148 12.46 28.31 15.19
CA VAL A 148 12.45 28.59 13.74
C VAL A 148 12.95 30.01 13.43
N ALA A 149 12.61 31.02 14.22
CA ALA A 149 13.13 32.38 14.01
C ALA A 149 14.63 32.48 14.33
N LEU A 150 15.10 31.79 15.38
CA LEU A 150 16.51 31.79 15.79
C LEU A 150 17.40 31.05 14.78
N TYR A 151 16.94 29.89 14.29
CA TYR A 151 17.69 29.02 13.38
C TYR A 151 17.30 29.20 11.90
N GLY A 152 16.27 29.98 11.62
CA GLY A 152 15.77 30.28 10.27
C GLY A 152 16.36 31.54 9.66
N ASN A 153 17.40 32.12 10.25
CA ASN A 153 18.13 33.20 9.60
C ASN A 153 18.87 32.65 8.35
N PRO A 154 19.09 33.46 7.31
CA PRO A 154 19.64 32.98 6.03
C PRO A 154 20.99 32.28 6.15
N VAL A 155 21.83 32.72 7.09
CA VAL A 155 23.16 32.14 7.34
C VAL A 155 23.05 30.77 7.99
N ALA A 156 22.22 30.65 9.03
CA ALA A 156 21.95 29.37 9.67
C ALA A 156 21.27 28.40 8.71
N VAL A 157 20.35 28.87 7.86
CA VAL A 157 19.73 27.98 6.89
C VAL A 157 20.74 27.53 5.83
N PHE A 158 21.57 28.41 5.29
CA PHE A 158 22.57 28.01 4.30
C PHE A 158 23.63 27.03 4.87
N LEU A 159 24.08 27.26 6.11
CA LEU A 159 25.15 26.48 6.73
C LEU A 159 24.66 25.26 7.51
N VAL A 160 23.42 25.24 8.00
CA VAL A 160 22.92 24.23 8.94
C VAL A 160 21.82 23.39 8.30
N THR A 161 21.03 23.94 7.38
CA THR A 161 19.92 23.21 6.73
C THR A 161 20.36 22.05 5.85
N PRO A 162 21.43 22.11 5.04
CA PRO A 162 21.93 20.94 4.31
C PRO A 162 22.32 19.80 5.25
N PHE A 163 22.95 20.11 6.38
CA PHE A 163 23.33 19.12 7.39
C PHE A 163 22.13 18.59 8.18
N LEU A 164 21.15 19.43 8.50
CA LEU A 164 19.88 18.99 9.10
C LEU A 164 19.09 18.11 8.14
N TYR A 165 19.03 18.45 6.85
CA TYR A 165 18.40 17.60 5.84
C TYR A 165 19.13 16.28 5.68
N ALA A 166 20.45 16.29 5.56
CA ALA A 166 21.26 15.07 5.53
C ALA A 166 21.01 14.23 6.79
N TYR A 167 20.99 14.86 7.97
CA TYR A 167 20.66 14.20 9.22
C TYR A 167 19.25 13.62 9.23
N PHE A 168 18.21 14.37 8.82
CA PHE A 168 16.84 13.89 8.74
C PHE A 168 16.65 12.80 7.68
N MET A 169 17.39 12.86 6.57
CA MET A 169 17.37 11.86 5.53
C MET A 169 18.04 10.57 6.02
N VAL A 170 19.23 10.66 6.61
CA VAL A 170 19.94 9.51 7.19
C VAL A 170 19.12 8.89 8.33
N THR A 171 18.58 9.70 9.24
CA THR A 171 17.72 9.21 10.33
C THR A 171 16.40 8.66 9.81
N GLY A 172 15.81 9.23 8.75
CA GLY A 172 14.60 8.74 8.10
C GLY A 172 14.82 7.41 7.37
N ILE A 173 15.91 7.28 6.61
CA ILE A 173 16.33 6.04 5.96
C ILE A 173 16.65 4.97 7.01
N TRP A 174 17.42 5.34 8.04
CA TRP A 174 17.74 4.44 9.15
C TRP A 174 16.48 3.99 9.89
N TRP A 175 15.54 4.90 10.14
CA TRP A 175 14.24 4.57 10.70
C TRP A 175 13.47 3.61 9.79
N LEU A 176 13.45 3.84 8.47
CA LEU A 176 12.79 2.96 7.52
C LEU A 176 13.40 1.56 7.57
N ILE A 177 14.72 1.43 7.47
CA ILE A 177 15.46 0.17 7.56
C ILE A 177 15.17 -0.54 8.88
N LYS A 178 15.27 0.17 10.01
CA LYS A 178 14.99 -0.37 11.35
C LYS A 178 13.54 -0.87 11.49
N ASN A 179 12.60 -0.28 10.75
CA ASN A 179 11.18 -0.65 10.78
C ASN A 179 10.77 -1.65 9.68
N ILE A 180 11.65 -2.05 8.75
CA ILE A 180 11.35 -3.12 7.78
C ILE A 180 10.86 -4.40 8.50
N PRO A 181 11.54 -4.90 9.56
CA PRO A 181 11.06 -6.08 10.28
C PRO A 181 9.68 -5.86 10.90
N ALA A 182 9.42 -4.66 11.44
CA ALA A 182 8.10 -4.32 12.00
C ALA A 182 7.01 -4.31 10.90
N GLY A 183 7.34 -3.83 9.69
CA GLY A 183 6.49 -3.87 8.51
C GLY A 183 6.18 -5.30 8.06
N ILE A 184 7.19 -6.16 7.95
CA ILE A 184 7.02 -7.60 7.64
C ILE A 184 6.14 -8.27 8.71
N CYS A 185 6.42 -8.02 9.99
CA CYS A 185 5.60 -8.50 11.10
C CYS A 185 4.17 -7.95 11.06
N ALA A 186 3.95 -6.73 10.56
CA ALA A 186 2.63 -6.17 10.37
C ALA A 186 1.87 -6.89 9.25
N ILE A 187 2.52 -7.17 8.12
CA ILE A 187 1.94 -7.96 7.03
C ILE A 187 1.63 -9.38 7.52
N GLY A 188 2.54 -10.02 8.24
CA GLY A 188 2.31 -11.34 8.83
C GLY A 188 1.13 -11.34 9.81
N ARG A 189 1.03 -10.33 10.68
CA ARG A 189 -0.13 -10.14 11.56
C ARG A 189 -1.41 -9.89 10.78
N PHE A 190 -1.36 -9.09 9.71
CA PHE A 190 -2.49 -8.83 8.83
C PHE A 190 -2.99 -10.12 8.18
N VAL A 191 -2.10 -10.89 7.54
CA VAL A 191 -2.44 -12.17 6.91
C VAL A 191 -3.01 -13.14 7.95
N LYS A 192 -2.38 -13.26 9.12
CA LYS A 192 -2.89 -14.09 10.22
C LYS A 192 -4.30 -13.67 10.66
N HIS A 193 -4.53 -12.38 10.88
CA HIS A 193 -5.83 -11.89 11.34
C HIS A 193 -6.90 -11.99 10.25
N LEU A 194 -6.56 -11.64 9.03
CA LEU A 194 -7.44 -11.77 7.87
C LEU A 194 -7.83 -13.23 7.71
N PHE A 195 -6.86 -14.16 7.73
CA PHE A 195 -7.09 -15.60 7.67
C PHE A 195 -8.02 -16.04 8.79
N ILE A 196 -7.72 -15.75 10.06
CA ILE A 196 -8.57 -16.15 11.20
C ILE A 196 -10.00 -15.62 11.05
N LEU A 197 -10.18 -14.36 10.60
CA LEU A 197 -11.49 -13.75 10.48
C LEU A 197 -12.29 -14.26 9.27
N ILE A 198 -11.62 -14.65 8.18
CA ILE A 198 -12.28 -15.19 6.99
C ILE A 198 -12.28 -16.72 6.95
N HIS A 199 -11.58 -17.42 7.84
CA HIS A 199 -11.50 -18.86 7.76
C HIS A 199 -12.86 -19.49 8.07
N SER A 200 -13.33 -20.30 7.14
CA SER A 200 -14.57 -21.06 7.24
C SER A 200 -14.37 -22.34 6.45
N ASP A 201 -14.82 -23.46 7.00
CA ASP A 201 -14.75 -24.77 6.35
C ASP A 201 -15.43 -24.74 4.97
N ALA A 202 -16.53 -23.97 4.83
CA ALA A 202 -17.20 -23.80 3.54
C ALA A 202 -16.34 -23.08 2.49
N ARG A 203 -15.55 -22.07 2.90
CA ARG A 203 -14.63 -21.36 1.98
C ARG A 203 -13.49 -22.28 1.57
N LEU A 204 -12.95 -23.05 2.52
CA LEU A 204 -11.90 -24.03 2.24
C LEU A 204 -12.39 -25.08 1.26
N LEU A 205 -13.60 -25.61 1.47
CA LEU A 205 -14.25 -26.56 0.56
C LEU A 205 -14.38 -25.96 -0.84
N CYS A 206 -14.90 -24.73 -0.96
CA CYS A 206 -15.03 -24.04 -2.24
C CYS A 206 -13.68 -23.85 -2.94
N GLY A 207 -12.62 -23.54 -2.18
CA GLY A 207 -11.27 -23.41 -2.72
C GLY A 207 -10.73 -24.73 -3.26
N ILE A 208 -10.89 -25.84 -2.52
CA ILE A 208 -10.45 -27.16 -2.97
C ILE A 208 -11.22 -27.61 -4.21
N ASP A 209 -12.55 -27.49 -4.20
CA ASP A 209 -13.40 -27.88 -5.33
C ASP A 209 -13.13 -27.02 -6.58
N SER A 210 -12.79 -25.74 -6.39
CA SER A 210 -12.34 -24.86 -7.48
C SER A 210 -11.00 -25.28 -8.07
N ALA A 211 -10.05 -25.68 -7.23
CA ALA A 211 -8.74 -26.16 -7.68
C ALA A 211 -8.87 -27.47 -8.47
N ILE A 212 -9.75 -28.38 -8.03
CA ILE A 212 -10.08 -29.61 -8.75
C ILE A 212 -10.75 -29.27 -10.09
N GLY A 213 -11.72 -28.36 -10.10
CA GLY A 213 -12.35 -27.90 -11.35
C GLY A 213 -11.35 -27.26 -12.32
N ALA A 214 -10.40 -26.47 -11.81
CA ALA A 214 -9.33 -25.89 -12.61
C ALA A 214 -8.43 -26.97 -13.25
N ALA A 215 -8.10 -28.03 -12.50
CA ALA A 215 -7.35 -29.17 -13.02
C ALA A 215 -8.12 -29.88 -14.15
N VAL A 216 -9.42 -30.16 -13.94
CA VAL A 216 -10.28 -30.78 -14.95
C VAL A 216 -10.35 -29.92 -16.21
N GLY A 217 -10.55 -28.61 -16.06
CA GLY A 217 -10.60 -27.67 -17.18
C GLY A 217 -9.29 -27.62 -17.97
N PHE A 218 -8.14 -27.66 -17.28
CA PHE A 218 -6.82 -27.72 -17.92
C PHE A 218 -6.65 -28.99 -18.76
N PHE A 219 -6.92 -30.17 -18.20
CA PHE A 219 -6.80 -31.43 -18.93
C PHE A 219 -7.84 -31.57 -20.05
N ALA A 220 -9.01 -30.94 -19.90
CA ALA A 220 -10.04 -30.89 -20.94
C ALA A 220 -9.79 -29.81 -22.01
N GLY A 221 -8.83 -28.90 -21.81
CA GLY A 221 -8.57 -27.79 -22.72
C GLY A 221 -9.70 -26.74 -22.78
N SER A 222 -10.54 -26.64 -21.75
CA SER A 222 -11.71 -25.74 -21.75
C SER A 222 -12.02 -25.17 -20.37
N ALA A 223 -11.94 -23.84 -20.27
CA ALA A 223 -12.31 -23.11 -19.05
C ALA A 223 -13.78 -23.28 -18.68
N LEU A 224 -14.67 -23.42 -19.67
CA LEU A 224 -16.09 -23.64 -19.42
C LEU A 224 -16.36 -25.02 -18.79
N ILE A 225 -15.65 -26.06 -19.27
CA ILE A 225 -15.70 -27.40 -18.65
C ILE A 225 -15.15 -27.34 -17.22
N GLY A 226 -14.01 -26.67 -17.01
CA GLY A 226 -13.44 -26.49 -15.68
C GLY A 226 -14.38 -25.80 -14.71
N GLY A 227 -15.00 -24.68 -15.14
CA GLY A 227 -16.00 -23.96 -14.35
C GLY A 227 -17.21 -24.82 -13.98
N LEU A 228 -17.79 -25.54 -14.95
CA LEU A 228 -18.90 -26.45 -14.67
C LEU A 228 -18.50 -27.59 -13.74
N ALA A 229 -17.34 -28.20 -13.96
CA ALA A 229 -16.82 -29.27 -13.11
C ALA A 229 -16.63 -28.78 -11.66
N GLY A 230 -15.97 -27.63 -11.45
CA GLY A 230 -15.79 -27.04 -10.13
C GLY A 230 -17.13 -26.72 -9.44
N GLY A 231 -18.08 -26.13 -10.16
CA GLY A 231 -19.43 -25.87 -9.65
C GLY A 231 -20.15 -27.14 -9.21
N VAL A 232 -20.15 -28.18 -10.06
CA VAL A 232 -20.80 -29.48 -9.78
C VAL A 232 -20.14 -30.19 -8.60
N PHE A 233 -18.81 -30.27 -8.57
CA PHE A 233 -18.08 -30.87 -7.45
C PHE A 233 -18.39 -30.13 -6.14
N GLY A 234 -18.36 -28.80 -6.13
CA GLY A 234 -18.72 -28.01 -4.96
C GLY A 234 -20.14 -28.26 -4.48
N LEU A 235 -21.11 -28.37 -5.39
CA LEU A 235 -22.50 -28.65 -5.05
C LEU A 235 -22.67 -30.07 -4.49
N ILE A 236 -22.03 -31.07 -5.10
CA ILE A 236 -22.06 -32.47 -4.64
C ILE A 236 -21.41 -32.58 -3.27
N ASN A 237 -20.23 -32.00 -3.07
CA ASN A 237 -19.50 -32.04 -1.81
C ASN A 237 -20.29 -31.37 -0.68
N TYR A 238 -20.98 -30.27 -0.99
CA TYR A 238 -21.88 -29.63 -0.04
C TYR A 238 -23.14 -30.47 0.29
N GLU A 239 -23.86 -30.96 -0.71
CA GLU A 239 -25.13 -31.68 -0.50
C GLU A 239 -24.95 -33.11 0.01
N VAL A 240 -23.92 -33.82 -0.44
CA VAL A 240 -23.67 -35.22 -0.09
C VAL A 240 -22.77 -35.32 1.14
N VAL A 241 -21.58 -34.72 1.12
CA VAL A 241 -20.60 -34.91 2.19
C VAL A 241 -20.97 -34.07 3.40
N SER A 242 -21.19 -32.76 3.22
CA SER A 242 -21.41 -31.86 4.35
C SER A 242 -22.76 -32.09 5.04
N LYS A 243 -23.86 -32.21 4.28
CA LYS A 243 -25.20 -32.39 4.85
C LYS A 243 -25.53 -33.83 5.23
N ARG A 244 -25.30 -34.80 4.34
CA ARG A 244 -25.78 -36.18 4.56
C ARG A 244 -24.79 -37.03 5.35
N LEU A 245 -23.50 -36.92 5.06
CA LEU A 245 -22.50 -37.76 5.73
C LEU A 245 -22.10 -37.18 7.09
N LEU A 246 -21.72 -35.91 7.13
CA LEU A 246 -21.14 -35.28 8.33
C LEU A 246 -22.17 -34.57 9.22
N HIS A 247 -23.42 -34.41 8.77
CA HIS A 247 -24.48 -33.70 9.49
C HIS A 247 -24.08 -32.28 9.96
N LEU A 248 -23.14 -31.64 9.28
CA LEU A 248 -22.61 -30.34 9.66
C LEU A 248 -23.65 -29.26 9.39
N HIS A 249 -24.20 -28.70 10.46
CA HIS A 249 -24.96 -27.46 10.37
C HIS A 249 -23.97 -26.32 10.10
N LEU A 250 -23.75 -26.03 8.82
CA LEU A 250 -23.01 -24.85 8.38
C LEU A 250 -23.79 -23.57 8.77
N SER A 251 -23.70 -23.19 10.04
CA SER A 251 -24.15 -21.90 10.55
C SER A 251 -23.21 -20.81 10.05
N PRO A 252 -23.73 -19.76 9.39
CA PRO A 252 -22.91 -18.60 9.07
C PRO A 252 -22.48 -17.95 10.38
N LYS A 253 -21.16 -17.89 10.63
CA LYS A 253 -20.57 -17.05 11.68
C LYS A 253 -20.50 -15.61 11.18
#